data_AF-A0A960SJY8-F1
#
_entry.id   AF-A0A960SJY8-F1
#
_cell.length_a   1.000
_cell.length_b   1.000
_cell.length_c   1.000
_cell.angle_alpha   90.00
_cell.angle_beta   90.00
_cell.angle_gamma   90.00
#
_symmetry.space_group_name_H-M   'P 1'
#
loop_
_entity.id
_entity.type
_entity.pdbx_description
1 polymer ?
#
loop_
_entity_poly.entity_id
_entity_poly.type
_entity_poly.pdbx_seq_one_letter_code
_entity_poly.pdbx_strand_id
1 'polypeptide(L)'
;RKRLKSQDLNFEKTIFRKASKPVEYSPEHLKMQKVLFESLSRKYGKRNVSLEEDWVDIKVETDTCIILFEIKSSLNPKTVIREAFGQIMEYAYHPERIYNKKVQLVIVGRSPLGLHESRYIAFLRDQFRIPLYYQDISI
;
A
#
# COMPACT_ATOMS: atom_id res chain seq x y z
N ARG A 1 -41.61 -12.41 -36.68
CA ARG A 1 -41.30 -11.78 -35.35
C ARG A 1 -41.26 -12.89 -34.30
N LYS A 2 -40.07 -13.41 -33.95
CA LYS A 2 -39.88 -14.37 -32.84
C LYS A 2 -39.10 -13.65 -31.73
N ARG A 3 -39.78 -13.40 -30.61
CA ARG A 3 -39.20 -12.87 -29.36
C ARG A 3 -38.18 -13.89 -28.83
N LEU A 4 -36.92 -13.49 -28.74
CA LEU A 4 -35.92 -14.20 -27.94
C LEU A 4 -36.32 -14.03 -26.46
N LYS A 5 -36.57 -15.15 -25.78
CA LYS A 5 -36.82 -15.17 -24.32
C LYS A 5 -35.54 -14.73 -23.62
N SER A 6 -35.70 -13.81 -22.67
CA SER A 6 -34.69 -13.46 -21.68
C SER A 6 -34.17 -14.73 -21.02
N GLN A 7 -32.88 -15.02 -21.20
CA GLN A 7 -32.19 -15.98 -20.36
C GLN A 7 -32.09 -15.37 -18.97
N ASP A 8 -32.76 -15.99 -18.00
CA ASP A 8 -32.68 -15.65 -16.60
C ASP A 8 -31.22 -15.79 -16.15
N LEU A 9 -30.55 -14.66 -15.96
CA LEU A 9 -29.23 -14.59 -15.34
C LEU A 9 -29.41 -14.96 -13.87
N ASN A 10 -29.04 -16.19 -13.53
CA ASN A 10 -29.14 -16.72 -12.18
C ASN A 10 -28.02 -16.11 -11.32
N PHE A 11 -28.31 -15.01 -10.61
CA PHE A 11 -27.37 -14.25 -9.78
C PHE A 11 -27.06 -14.91 -8.42
N GLU A 12 -27.61 -16.08 -8.12
CA GLU A 12 -27.48 -16.75 -6.81
C GLU A 12 -26.35 -17.80 -6.73
N LYS A 13 -25.33 -17.72 -7.58
CA LYS A 13 -24.12 -18.52 -7.38
C LYS A 13 -23.09 -17.71 -6.62
N THR A 14 -22.92 -18.02 -5.34
CA THR A 14 -21.79 -17.56 -4.54
C THR A 14 -20.49 -17.89 -5.27
N ILE A 15 -19.81 -16.87 -5.78
CA ILE A 15 -18.50 -17.01 -6.43
C ILE A 15 -17.45 -17.01 -5.34
N PHE A 16 -16.96 -18.18 -4.97
CA PHE A 16 -15.79 -18.31 -4.10
C PHE A 16 -14.55 -17.87 -4.88
N ARG A 17 -13.96 -16.75 -4.48
CA ARG A 17 -12.57 -16.44 -4.84
C ARG A 17 -11.66 -17.24 -3.91
N LYS A 18 -10.60 -17.83 -4.45
CA LYS A 18 -9.51 -18.38 -3.63
C LYS A 18 -9.03 -17.26 -2.72
N ALA A 19 -9.25 -17.38 -1.41
CA ALA A 19 -8.53 -16.59 -0.43
C ALA A 19 -7.06 -16.96 -0.61
N SER A 20 -6.21 -15.96 -0.89
CA SER A 20 -4.77 -16.13 -0.82
C SER A 20 -4.42 -16.62 0.59
N LYS A 21 -3.89 -17.84 0.62
CA LYS A 21 -3.26 -18.53 1.75
C LYS A 21 -2.09 -17.68 2.32
N PRO A 22 -1.52 -18.03 3.50
CA PRO A 22 -0.89 -17.11 4.45
C PRO A 22 0.26 -16.30 3.81
N VAL A 23 0.57 -15.15 4.40
CA VAL A 23 1.64 -14.24 3.96
C VAL A 23 2.99 -14.97 4.05
N GLU A 24 3.32 -15.70 3.00
CA GLU A 24 4.68 -16.04 2.65
C GLU A 24 5.32 -14.72 2.27
N TYR A 25 6.07 -14.11 3.20
CA TYR A 25 6.89 -12.95 2.86
C TYR A 25 7.86 -13.39 1.76
N SER A 26 7.59 -12.96 0.53
CA SER A 26 8.50 -13.24 -0.58
C SER A 26 9.91 -12.76 -0.19
N PRO A 27 10.98 -13.50 -0.50
CA PRO A 27 12.35 -13.05 -0.26
C PRO A 27 12.62 -11.62 -0.79
N GLU A 28 11.91 -11.22 -1.84
CA GLU A 28 11.92 -9.88 -2.42
C GLU A 28 11.37 -8.83 -1.45
N HIS A 29 10.26 -9.09 -0.77
CA HIS A 29 9.70 -8.17 0.23
C HIS A 29 10.71 -7.92 1.34
N LEU A 30 11.32 -8.97 1.90
CA LEU A 30 12.33 -8.84 2.96
C LEU A 30 13.56 -8.04 2.49
N LYS A 31 14.02 -8.27 1.25
CA LYS A 31 15.10 -7.47 0.65
C LYS A 31 14.71 -6.00 0.52
N MET A 32 13.51 -5.70 0.04
CA MET A 32 13.00 -4.33 -0.06
C MET A 32 12.92 -3.65 1.29
N GLN A 33 12.34 -4.33 2.29
CA GLN A 33 12.20 -3.82 3.66
C GLN A 33 13.59 -3.50 4.25
N LYS A 34 14.57 -4.40 4.09
CA LYS A 34 15.95 -4.17 4.53
C LYS A 34 16.58 -2.95 3.85
N VAL A 35 16.53 -2.87 2.53
CA VAL A 35 17.11 -1.75 1.77
C VAL A 35 16.46 -0.42 2.15
N LEU A 36 15.13 -0.41 2.29
CA LEU A 36 14.39 0.78 2.71
C LEU A 36 14.74 1.18 4.14
N PHE A 37 14.77 0.23 5.07
CA PHE A 37 15.13 0.47 6.47
C PHE A 37 16.52 1.08 6.60
N GLU A 38 17.52 0.55 5.89
CA GLU A 38 18.88 1.09 5.89
C GLU A 38 18.95 2.50 5.30
N SER A 39 18.19 2.78 4.24
CA SER A 39 18.09 4.11 3.63
C SER A 39 17.44 5.13 4.58
N LEU A 40 16.30 4.77 5.18
CA LEU A 40 15.57 5.62 6.11
C LEU A 40 16.35 5.83 7.41
N SER A 41 17.01 4.80 7.92
CA SER A 41 17.85 4.91 9.12
C SER A 41 19.02 5.87 8.93
N ARG A 42 19.61 5.90 7.73
CA ARG A 42 20.65 6.89 7.38
C ARG A 42 20.08 8.31 7.28
N LYS A 43 18.86 8.45 6.75
CA LYS A 43 18.22 9.75 6.54
C LYS A 43 17.65 10.38 7.81
N TYR A 44 16.97 9.59 8.64
CA TYR A 44 16.22 10.07 9.81
C TYR A 44 16.85 9.66 11.14
N GLY A 45 17.89 8.83 11.13
CA GLY A 45 18.48 8.22 12.31
C GLY A 45 17.74 6.95 12.72
N LYS A 46 18.48 5.87 13.00
CA LYS A 46 17.93 4.53 13.30
C LYS A 46 16.88 4.52 14.41
N ARG A 47 17.02 5.38 15.44
CA ARG A 47 16.06 5.47 16.55
C ARG A 47 14.66 5.95 16.15
N ASN A 48 14.55 6.58 14.98
CA ASN A 48 13.32 7.17 14.45
C ASN A 48 12.66 6.24 13.41
N VAL A 49 13.15 5.01 13.23
CA VAL A 49 12.67 4.06 12.22
C VAL A 49 12.33 2.73 12.89
N SER A 50 11.08 2.33 12.81
CA SER A 50 10.56 1.06 13.34
C SER A 50 10.19 0.11 12.21
N LEU A 51 10.36 -1.20 12.45
CA LEU A 51 9.92 -2.27 11.56
C LEU A 51 8.73 -2.98 12.19
N GLU A 52 7.71 -3.29 11.40
CA GLU A 52 6.58 -4.16 11.78
C GLU A 52 5.86 -3.74 13.07
N GLU A 53 5.91 -2.44 13.40
CA GLU A 53 5.25 -1.88 14.56
C GLU A 53 3.79 -1.57 14.20
N ASP A 54 2.84 -2.10 14.99
CA ASP A 54 1.40 -2.02 14.73
C ASP A 54 1.02 -2.48 13.31
N TRP A 55 1.68 -3.54 12.82
CA TRP A 55 1.47 -4.15 11.50
C TRP A 55 1.89 -3.28 10.31
N VAL A 56 2.55 -2.14 10.54
CA VAL A 56 3.10 -1.29 9.47
C VAL A 56 4.48 -1.82 9.08
N ASP A 57 4.74 -2.05 7.79
CA ASP A 57 6.04 -2.59 7.33
C ASP A 57 7.21 -1.74 7.84
N ILE A 58 7.17 -0.41 7.62
CA ILE A 58 8.11 0.56 8.21
C ILE A 58 7.37 1.82 8.68
N LYS A 59 7.66 2.25 9.90
CA LYS A 59 7.22 3.55 10.44
C LYS A 59 8.44 4.45 10.63
N VAL A 60 8.37 5.69 10.16
CA VAL A 60 9.31 6.75 10.52
C VAL A 60 8.60 7.76 11.38
N GLU A 61 9.17 8.08 12.54
CA GLU A 61 8.63 9.09 13.44
C GLU A 61 9.67 10.18 13.71
N THR A 62 9.34 11.40 13.31
CA THR A 62 10.12 12.61 13.63
C THR A 62 9.37 13.46 14.65
N ASP A 63 9.94 14.60 15.03
CA ASP A 63 9.27 15.54 15.94
C ASP A 63 7.96 16.10 15.36
N THR A 64 7.83 16.16 14.03
CA THR A 64 6.71 16.85 13.36
C THR A 64 5.85 15.96 12.47
N CYS A 65 6.34 14.79 12.07
CA CYS A 65 5.64 13.89 11.16
C CYS A 65 5.81 12.42 11.51
N ILE A 66 4.82 11.64 11.09
CA ILE A 66 4.84 10.19 11.04
C ILE A 66 4.71 9.80 9.57
N ILE A 67 5.59 8.93 9.08
CA ILE A 67 5.57 8.42 7.71
C ILE A 67 5.37 6.91 7.79
N LEU A 68 4.27 6.45 7.23
CA LEU A 68 3.93 5.03 7.16
C LEU A 68 4.32 4.52 5.78
N PHE A 69 5.07 3.43 5.73
CA PHE A 69 5.49 2.77 4.51
C PHE A 69 4.86 1.39 4.42
N GLU A 70 4.28 1.09 3.26
CA GLU A 70 3.66 -0.21 2.95
C GLU A 70 4.31 -0.79 1.68
N ILE A 71 4.90 -1.97 1.78
CA ILE A 71 5.75 -2.59 0.77
C ILE A 71 5.01 -3.72 0.07
N LYS A 72 5.02 -3.72 -1.27
CA LYS A 72 4.58 -4.87 -2.08
C LYS A 72 5.63 -5.22 -3.12
N SER A 73 5.93 -6.52 -3.24
CA SER A 73 7.01 -7.05 -4.08
C SER A 73 6.60 -7.32 -5.53
N SER A 74 5.34 -7.07 -5.89
CA SER A 74 4.88 -7.18 -7.28
C SER A 74 5.67 -6.25 -8.21
N LEU A 75 6.01 -6.75 -9.40
CA LEU A 75 6.62 -5.94 -10.46
C LEU A 75 5.60 -5.04 -11.18
N ASN A 76 4.30 -5.24 -10.96
CA ASN A 76 3.25 -4.43 -11.55
C ASN A 76 2.84 -3.32 -10.57
N PRO A 77 3.12 -2.02 -10.86
CA PRO A 77 2.81 -0.95 -9.92
C PRO A 77 1.32 -0.79 -9.62
N LYS A 78 0.43 -1.10 -10.56
CA LYS A 78 -1.02 -1.09 -10.31
C LYS A 78 -1.44 -2.14 -9.28
N THR A 79 -0.79 -3.31 -9.32
CA THR A 79 -0.99 -4.36 -8.30
C THR A 79 -0.45 -3.90 -6.95
N VAL A 80 0.77 -3.34 -6.90
CA VAL A 80 1.37 -2.77 -5.68
C VAL A 80 0.42 -1.76 -5.03
N ILE A 81 -0.08 -0.79 -5.80
CA ILE A 81 -1.00 0.23 -5.27
C ILE A 81 -2.28 -0.42 -4.74
N ARG A 82 -2.90 -1.32 -5.50
CA ARG A 82 -4.15 -1.96 -5.10
C ARG A 82 -4.01 -2.75 -3.79
N GLU A 83 -2.93 -3.48 -3.63
CA GLU A 83 -2.69 -4.33 -2.45
C GLU A 83 -2.31 -3.51 -1.22
N ALA A 84 -1.53 -2.44 -1.39
CA ALA A 84 -1.08 -1.60 -0.29
C ALA A 84 -2.16 -0.59 0.19
N PHE A 85 -3.05 -0.13 -0.70
CA PHE A 85 -3.93 1.01 -0.41
C PHE A 85 -4.87 0.78 0.78
N GLY A 86 -5.46 -0.41 0.91
CA GLY A 86 -6.35 -0.71 2.04
C GLY A 86 -5.61 -0.67 3.38
N GLN A 87 -4.45 -1.33 3.44
CA GLN A 87 -3.61 -1.42 4.64
C GLN A 87 -3.13 -0.05 5.09
N ILE A 88 -2.54 0.73 4.18
CA ILE A 88 -1.98 2.03 4.54
C ILE A 88 -3.05 3.06 4.96
N MET A 89 -4.27 2.95 4.42
CA MET A 89 -5.40 3.78 4.82
C MET A 89 -5.95 3.36 6.19
N GLU A 90 -6.03 2.06 6.48
CA GLU A 90 -6.41 1.55 7.80
C GLU A 90 -5.43 2.04 8.86
N TYR A 91 -4.12 1.93 8.62
CA TYR A 91 -3.12 2.41 9.58
C TYR A 91 -3.26 3.90 9.87
N ALA A 92 -3.57 4.71 8.86
CA ALA A 92 -3.63 6.16 8.99
C ALA A 92 -4.94 6.69 9.57
N TYR A 93 -6.06 6.01 9.33
CA TYR A 93 -7.40 6.57 9.57
C TYR A 93 -8.33 5.68 10.41
N HIS A 94 -7.88 4.52 10.89
CA HIS A 94 -8.68 3.72 11.82
C HIS A 94 -8.97 4.53 13.10
N PRO A 95 -10.22 4.58 13.60
CA PRO A 95 -10.59 5.45 14.74
C PRO A 95 -9.81 5.19 16.03
N GLU A 96 -9.29 3.97 16.19
CA GLU A 96 -8.48 3.58 17.36
C GLU A 96 -7.00 3.98 17.22
N ARG A 97 -6.56 4.46 16.04
CA ARG A 97 -5.20 4.94 15.79
C ARG A 97 -5.20 6.46 15.78
N ILE A 98 -4.77 7.04 16.89
CA ILE A 98 -4.72 8.50 17.05
C ILE A 98 -3.29 8.99 16.88
N TYR A 99 -3.07 9.82 15.88
CA TYR A 99 -1.79 10.49 15.64
C TYR A 99 -1.88 11.97 16.04
N ASN A 100 -0.92 12.43 16.84
CA ASN A 100 -0.76 13.84 17.23
C ASN A 100 0.17 14.62 16.28
N LYS A 101 0.65 13.98 15.21
CA LYS A 101 1.58 14.52 14.21
C LYS A 101 0.98 14.40 12.81
N LYS A 102 1.56 15.12 11.85
CA LYS A 102 1.18 14.98 10.44
C LYS A 102 1.55 13.57 9.95
N VAL A 103 0.57 12.82 9.46
CA VAL A 103 0.80 11.49 8.89
C VAL A 103 1.04 11.62 7.38
N GLN A 104 2.02 10.89 6.86
CA GLN A 104 2.28 10.72 5.43
C GLN A 104 2.22 9.23 5.08
N LEU A 105 1.71 8.92 3.89
CA LEU A 105 1.46 7.56 3.42
C LEU A 105 2.34 7.29 2.21
N VAL A 106 3.21 6.28 2.28
CA VAL A 106 4.10 5.92 1.18
C VAL A 106 3.90 4.47 0.80
N ILE A 107 3.38 4.23 -0.39
CA ILE A 107 3.34 2.90 -1.00
C ILE A 107 4.69 2.63 -1.66
N VAL A 108 5.27 1.47 -1.41
CA VAL A 108 6.59 1.10 -1.90
C VAL A 108 6.50 -0.12 -2.83
N GLY A 109 7.06 0.00 -4.02
CA GLY A 109 7.16 -1.09 -4.99
C GLY A 109 8.55 -1.24 -5.58
N ARG A 110 8.73 -2.24 -6.46
CA ARG A 110 10.02 -2.54 -7.10
C ARG A 110 10.26 -1.80 -8.40
N SER A 111 9.20 -1.26 -9.00
CA SER A 111 9.23 -0.68 -10.34
C SER A 111 8.70 0.73 -10.27
N PRO A 112 9.27 1.67 -11.06
CA PRO A 112 8.75 3.02 -11.13
C PRO A 112 7.32 3.03 -11.65
N LEU A 113 6.56 4.07 -11.31
CA LEU A 113 5.22 4.25 -11.84
C LEU A 113 5.24 4.53 -13.34
N GLY A 114 4.31 3.91 -14.06
CA GLY A 114 3.93 4.36 -15.39
C GLY A 114 3.07 5.63 -15.34
N LEU A 115 2.73 6.16 -16.52
CA LEU A 115 1.89 7.35 -16.65
C LEU A 115 0.49 7.16 -16.03
N HIS A 116 -0.11 5.98 -16.21
CA HIS A 116 -1.44 5.69 -15.70
C HIS A 116 -1.47 5.61 -14.18
N GLU A 117 -0.50 4.91 -13.57
CA GLU A 117 -0.41 4.76 -12.12
C GLU A 117 -0.03 6.07 -11.44
N SER A 118 0.83 6.88 -12.07
CA SER A 118 1.16 8.22 -11.60
C SER A 118 -0.08 9.11 -11.54
N ARG A 119 -0.92 9.09 -12.59
CA ARG A 119 -2.20 9.81 -12.59
C ARG A 119 -3.16 9.27 -11.53
N TYR A 120 -3.15 7.96 -11.29
CA TYR A 120 -4.01 7.36 -10.28
C TYR A 120 -3.64 7.82 -8.86
N ILE A 121 -2.35 7.78 -8.49
CA ILE A 121 -1.89 8.28 -7.19
C ILE A 121 -2.18 9.77 -7.03
N ALA A 122 -1.93 10.58 -8.07
CA ALA A 122 -2.24 12.01 -8.05
C ALA A 122 -3.74 12.26 -7.85
N PHE A 123 -4.59 11.54 -8.57
CA PHE A 123 -6.04 11.63 -8.40
C PHE A 123 -6.47 11.31 -6.97
N LEU A 124 -5.97 10.22 -6.37
CA LEU A 124 -6.29 9.87 -4.99
C LEU A 124 -5.88 10.97 -4.01
N ARG A 125 -4.65 11.48 -4.14
CA ARG A 125 -4.13 12.56 -3.31
C ARG A 125 -4.95 13.85 -3.44
N ASP A 126 -5.30 14.25 -4.65
CA ASP A 126 -5.93 15.55 -4.90
C ASP A 126 -7.43 15.53 -4.58
N GLN A 127 -8.12 14.43 -4.90
CA GLN A 127 -9.56 14.30 -4.64
C GLN A 127 -9.86 14.14 -3.15
N PHE A 128 -9.11 13.27 -2.46
CA PHE A 128 -9.38 12.95 -1.06
C PHE A 128 -8.50 13.74 -0.07
N ARG A 129 -7.58 14.57 -0.58
CA ARG A 129 -6.63 15.35 0.23
C ARG A 129 -5.81 14.47 1.19
N ILE A 130 -5.53 13.23 0.79
CA ILE A 130 -4.71 12.29 1.54
C ILE A 130 -3.23 12.46 1.15
N PRO A 131 -2.28 12.48 2.09
CA PRO A 131 -0.85 12.67 1.81
C PRO A 131 -0.21 11.36 1.33
N LEU A 132 -0.72 10.84 0.20
CA LEU A 132 -0.31 9.58 -0.41
C LEU A 132 0.77 9.79 -1.47
N TYR A 133 1.81 8.97 -1.39
CA TYR A 133 2.96 8.95 -2.27
C TYR A 133 3.30 7.52 -2.69
N TYR A 134 4.08 7.42 -3.77
CA TYR A 134 4.68 6.18 -4.22
C TYR A 134 6.20 6.33 -4.28
N GLN A 135 6.92 5.31 -3.85
CA GLN A 135 8.37 5.23 -3.97
C GLN A 135 8.75 3.86 -4.54
N ASP A 136 9.59 3.83 -5.56
CA ASP A 136 10.21 2.59 -6.01
C ASP A 136 11.55 2.35 -5.31
N ILE A 137 11.91 1.07 -5.17
CA ILE A 137 13.20 0.62 -4.68
C ILE A 137 13.73 -0.47 -5.59
N SER A 138 14.94 -0.26 -6.09
CA SER A 138 15.71 -1.28 -6.78
C SER A 138 16.40 -2.19 -5.77
N ILE A 139 16.22 -3.51 -5.91
CA ILE A 139 16.83 -4.57 -5.09
C ILE A 139 17.58 -5.59 -5.94
#